data_AF-A0A6B3H4V2-F1
#
_entry.id   AF-A0A6B3H4V2-F1
#
_cell.length_a   1.000
_cell.length_b   1.000
_cell.length_c   1.000
_cell.angle_alpha   90.00
_cell.angle_beta   90.00
_cell.angle_gamma   90.00
#
_symmetry.space_group_name_H-M   'P 1'
#
loop_
_entity.id
_entity.type
_entity.pdbx_description
1 polymer ?
#
loop_
_entity_poly.entity_id
_entity_poly.type
_entity_poly.pdbx_seq_one_letter_code
_entity_poly.pdbx_strand_id
1 'polypeptide(L)'
;MTRYQARVEAAKRKGQKRADEFNARYPIGTPVMAYPSVRPEHPVAVTHQQRAKEGRTFGSPDPCKRLDTVTRTPAWILGDGSPVVSVEGYAGGIHLP
;
A
#
# COMPACT_ATOMS: atom_id res chain seq x y z
N MET A 1 18.28 -13.36 22.23
CA MET A 1 17.32 -12.67 21.33
C MET A 1 15.91 -12.94 21.86
N THR A 2 15.05 -11.93 22.00
CA THR A 2 13.69 -12.10 22.55
C THR A 2 12.73 -12.67 21.49
N ARG A 3 11.63 -13.29 21.92
CA ARG A 3 10.57 -13.79 21.02
C ARG A 3 10.00 -12.68 20.12
N TYR A 4 9.90 -11.46 20.65
CA TYR A 4 9.48 -10.29 19.89
C TYR A 4 10.47 -9.95 18.78
N GLN A 5 11.77 -9.87 19.09
CA GLN A 5 12.82 -9.59 18.12
C GLN A 5 12.83 -10.64 17.00
N ALA A 6 12.73 -11.93 17.35
CA ALA A 6 12.67 -13.00 16.35
C ALA A 6 11.47 -12.86 15.41
N ARG A 7 10.29 -12.47 15.93
CA ARG A 7 9.10 -12.22 15.11
C ARG A 7 9.28 -11.03 14.16
N VAL A 8 9.87 -9.93 14.65
CA VAL A 8 10.14 -8.74 13.84
C VAL A 8 11.14 -9.06 12.73
N GLU A 9 12.21 -9.77 13.02
CA GLU A 9 13.21 -10.16 12.00
C GLU A 9 12.63 -11.11 10.96
N ALA A 10 11.75 -12.04 11.36
CA ALA A 10 11.01 -12.88 10.42
C ALA A 10 10.07 -12.04 9.52
N ALA A 11 9.38 -11.05 10.08
CA ALA A 11 8.51 -10.15 9.34
C ALA A 11 9.31 -9.31 8.33
N LYS A 12 10.45 -8.72 8.74
CA LYS A 12 11.36 -7.98 7.85
C LYS A 12 11.87 -8.85 6.71
N ARG A 13 12.30 -10.09 6.99
CA ARG A 13 12.77 -11.01 5.95
C ARG A 13 11.66 -11.33 4.93
N LYS A 14 10.43 -11.56 5.41
CA LYS A 14 9.26 -11.79 4.53
C LYS A 14 8.95 -10.54 3.70
N GLY A 15 8.99 -9.36 4.32
CA GLY A 15 8.82 -8.08 3.65
C GLY A 15 9.85 -7.85 2.55
N GLN A 16 11.12 -8.10 2.86
CA GLN A 16 12.23 -7.89 1.92
C GLN A 16 12.05 -8.76 0.68
N LYS A 17 11.72 -10.05 0.88
CA LYS A 17 11.44 -10.97 -0.22
C LYS A 17 10.33 -10.45 -1.14
N ARG A 18 9.25 -9.91 -0.56
CA ARG A 18 8.14 -9.31 -1.34
C ARG A 18 8.56 -8.03 -2.08
N ALA A 19 9.36 -7.18 -1.45
CA ALA A 19 9.91 -5.99 -2.09
C ALA A 19 10.80 -6.36 -3.28
N ASP A 20 11.66 -7.37 -3.11
CA ASP A 20 12.55 -7.87 -4.17
C ASP A 20 11.74 -8.47 -5.34
N GLU A 21 10.74 -9.30 -5.05
CA GLU A 21 9.82 -9.84 -6.05
C GLU A 21 9.06 -8.74 -6.81
N PHE A 22 8.62 -7.69 -6.11
CA PHE A 22 7.98 -6.55 -6.72
C PHE A 22 8.96 -5.79 -7.62
N ASN A 23 10.17 -5.50 -7.15
CA ASN A 23 11.20 -4.78 -7.89
C ASN A 23 11.63 -5.52 -9.16
N ALA A 24 11.73 -6.84 -9.10
CA ALA A 24 12.03 -7.68 -10.26
C ALA A 24 10.93 -7.61 -11.33
N ARG A 25 9.66 -7.49 -10.90
CA ARG A 25 8.50 -7.46 -11.81
C ARG A 25 8.18 -6.05 -12.31
N TYR A 26 8.37 -5.04 -11.49
CA TYR A 26 7.99 -3.65 -11.74
C TYR A 26 9.17 -2.72 -11.42
N PRO A 27 10.17 -2.61 -12.33
CA PRO A 27 11.23 -1.63 -12.20
C PRO A 27 10.70 -0.19 -12.08
N ILE A 28 11.55 0.75 -11.68
CA ILE A 28 11.20 2.18 -11.63
C ILE A 28 10.70 2.64 -13.01
N GLY A 29 9.65 3.45 -13.03
CA GLY A 29 8.98 3.92 -14.25
C GLY A 29 7.90 2.98 -14.78
N THR A 30 7.63 1.86 -14.10
CA THR A 30 6.58 0.94 -14.53
C THR A 30 5.19 1.52 -14.25
N PRO A 31 4.28 1.53 -15.24
CA PRO A 31 2.89 1.91 -15.03
C PRO A 31 2.19 0.98 -14.03
N VAL A 32 1.53 1.56 -13.04
CA VAL A 32 0.82 0.85 -11.98
C VAL A 32 -0.49 1.54 -11.61
N MET A 33 -1.45 0.72 -11.19
CA MET A 33 -2.64 1.19 -10.48
C MET A 33 -2.37 1.13 -8.97
N ALA A 34 -2.47 2.26 -8.29
CA ALA A 34 -2.22 2.38 -6.86
C ALA A 34 -3.44 2.90 -6.09
N TYR A 35 -3.62 2.39 -4.87
CA TYR A 35 -4.63 2.82 -3.91
C TYR A 35 -3.91 3.27 -2.64
N PRO A 36 -3.73 4.58 -2.42
CA PRO A 36 -2.87 5.04 -1.34
C PRO A 36 -3.41 4.78 0.08
N SER A 37 -4.74 4.69 0.22
CA SER A 37 -5.39 4.46 1.51
C SER A 37 -5.91 3.03 1.62
N VAL A 38 -7.06 2.72 0.99
CA VAL A 38 -7.63 1.38 0.99
C VAL A 38 -8.11 0.99 -0.39
N ARG A 39 -8.07 -0.32 -0.68
CA ARG A 39 -8.64 -0.86 -1.91
C ARG A 39 -10.17 -0.95 -1.83
N PRO A 40 -10.89 -0.94 -2.97
CA PRO A 40 -12.36 -0.98 -3.00
C PRO A 40 -12.99 -2.16 -2.24
N GLU A 41 -12.31 -3.29 -2.18
CA GLU A 41 -12.75 -4.49 -1.46
C GLU A 41 -12.64 -4.39 0.07
N HIS A 42 -11.97 -3.37 0.62
CA HIS A 42 -11.80 -3.23 2.05
C HIS A 42 -13.13 -2.88 2.75
N PRO A 43 -13.48 -3.47 3.91
CA PRO A 43 -14.77 -3.21 4.58
C PRO A 43 -15.09 -1.72 4.84
N VAL A 44 -14.05 -0.91 5.11
CA VAL A 44 -14.19 0.54 5.27
C VAL A 44 -14.63 1.22 3.97
N ALA A 45 -14.08 0.80 2.83
CA ALA A 45 -14.44 1.32 1.52
C ALA A 45 -15.89 0.99 1.16
N VAL A 46 -16.26 -0.28 1.33
CA VAL A 46 -17.62 -0.78 1.08
C VAL A 46 -18.64 -0.01 1.93
N THR A 47 -18.34 0.17 3.22
CA THR A 47 -19.21 0.93 4.14
C THR A 47 -19.31 2.40 3.74
N HIS A 48 -18.20 3.02 3.35
CA HIS A 48 -18.18 4.41 2.89
C HIS A 48 -19.03 4.59 1.62
N GLN A 49 -18.88 3.71 0.64
CA GLN A 49 -19.67 3.74 -0.59
C GLN A 49 -21.17 3.55 -0.33
N GLN A 50 -21.53 2.63 0.58
CA GLN A 50 -22.92 2.42 0.97
C GLN A 50 -23.52 3.68 1.62
N ARG A 51 -22.82 4.30 2.58
CA ARG A 51 -23.26 5.54 3.21
C ARG A 51 -23.33 6.70 2.22
N ALA A 52 -22.42 6.76 1.26
CA ALA A 52 -22.45 7.77 0.22
C ALA A 52 -23.69 7.67 -0.67
N LYS A 53 -24.09 6.45 -1.06
CA LYS A 53 -25.34 6.19 -1.79
C LYS A 53 -26.58 6.61 -1.00
N GLU A 54 -26.51 6.56 0.33
CA GLU A 54 -27.58 6.96 1.23
C GLU A 54 -27.55 8.47 1.57
N GLY A 55 -26.64 9.25 0.97
CA GLY A 55 -26.48 10.68 1.27
C GLY A 55 -25.85 10.98 2.64
N ARG A 56 -25.22 9.98 3.27
CA ARG A 56 -24.65 10.04 4.64
C ARG A 56 -23.11 10.10 4.64
N THR A 57 -22.49 10.92 3.79
CA THR A 57 -21.02 11.06 3.78
C THR A 57 -20.53 11.97 4.91
N PHE A 58 -19.42 11.59 5.54
CA PHE A 58 -18.67 12.42 6.47
C PHE A 58 -17.29 12.68 5.87
N GLY A 59 -17.06 13.88 5.36
CA GLY A 59 -15.78 14.27 4.74
C GLY A 59 -15.70 14.10 3.22
N SER A 60 -14.66 14.71 2.63
CA SER A 60 -14.50 14.90 1.18
C SER A 60 -13.60 13.91 0.44
N PRO A 61 -12.57 13.26 1.01
CA PRO A 61 -11.76 12.35 0.20
C PRO A 61 -12.36 10.94 0.19
N ASP A 62 -12.60 10.42 -1.01
CA ASP A 62 -12.89 9.00 -1.25
C ASP A 62 -11.74 8.15 -0.69
N PRO A 63 -12.00 7.25 0.28
CA PRO A 63 -10.97 6.37 0.85
C PRO A 63 -10.37 5.42 -0.20
N CYS A 64 -11.02 5.25 -1.36
CA CYS A 64 -10.57 4.43 -2.47
C CYS A 64 -10.03 5.21 -3.66
N LYS A 65 -9.46 6.41 -3.43
CA LYS A 65 -8.79 7.17 -4.49
C LYS A 65 -7.82 6.27 -5.28
N ARG A 66 -8.20 5.97 -6.52
CA ARG A 66 -7.37 5.24 -7.48
C ARG A 66 -6.41 6.21 -8.15
N LEU A 67 -5.16 5.81 -8.28
CA LEU A 67 -4.14 6.49 -9.06
C LEU A 67 -3.67 5.57 -10.18
N ASP A 68 -3.80 5.99 -11.43
CA ASP A 68 -3.06 5.41 -12.54
C ASP A 68 -1.77 6.25 -12.68
N THR A 69 -0.62 5.66 -12.36
CA THR A 69 0.65 6.37 -12.13
C THR A 69 1.84 5.45 -12.46
N VAL A 70 3.07 5.87 -12.20
CA VAL A 70 4.29 5.06 -12.37
C VAL A 70 5.06 4.90 -11.06
N THR A 71 5.79 3.80 -10.92
CA THR A 71 6.69 3.57 -9.79
C THR A 71 7.83 4.60 -9.80
N ARG A 72 8.06 5.26 -8.65
CA ARG A 72 9.06 6.32 -8.51
C ARG A 72 10.36 5.83 -7.86
N THR A 73 10.29 4.77 -7.08
CA THR A 73 11.43 4.20 -6.34
C THR A 73 11.40 2.69 -6.43
N PRO A 74 12.50 1.99 -6.10
CA PRO A 74 12.40 0.60 -5.70
C PRO A 74 11.47 0.48 -4.49
N ALA A 75 10.79 -0.66 -4.34
CA ALA A 75 10.11 -1.04 -3.13
C ALA A 75 11.11 -1.28 -1.99
N TRP A 76 10.72 -0.92 -0.77
CA TRP A 76 11.51 -1.08 0.45
C TRP A 76 10.63 -1.54 1.62
N ILE A 77 11.24 -1.95 2.72
CA ILE A 77 10.52 -2.36 3.94
C ILE A 77 10.49 -1.25 4.98
N LEU A 78 9.37 -1.14 5.69
CA LEU A 78 9.26 -0.37 6.93
C LEU A 78 9.82 -1.17 8.12
N GLY A 79 9.95 -0.52 9.29
CA GLY A 79 10.53 -1.13 10.49
C GLY A 79 9.79 -2.36 11.01
N ASP A 80 8.49 -2.47 10.71
CA ASP A 80 7.63 -3.63 11.01
C ASP A 80 7.72 -4.76 9.97
N GLY A 81 8.46 -4.54 8.88
CA GLY A 81 8.61 -5.47 7.77
C GLY A 81 7.55 -5.31 6.67
N SER A 82 6.66 -4.33 6.73
CA SER A 82 5.71 -4.08 5.66
C SER A 82 6.41 -3.53 4.41
N PRO A 83 6.27 -4.17 3.24
CA PRO A 83 6.85 -3.68 1.99
C PRO A 83 6.00 -2.56 1.39
N VAL A 84 6.65 -1.49 0.94
CA VAL A 84 6.03 -0.30 0.36
C VAL A 84 6.76 0.18 -0.88
N VAL A 85 6.09 0.93 -1.75
CA VAL A 85 6.68 1.59 -2.93
C VAL A 85 6.16 3.01 -3.09
N SER A 86 6.99 3.95 -3.54
CA SER A 86 6.52 5.29 -3.92
C SER A 86 6.11 5.31 -5.38
N VAL A 87 5.11 6.15 -5.68
CA VAL A 87 4.61 6.40 -7.02
C VAL A 87 4.64 7.90 -7.33
N GLU A 88 4.58 8.26 -8.60
CA GLU A 88 4.44 9.65 -9.00
C GLU A 88 3.08 10.25 -8.57
N GLY A 89 3.08 11.55 -8.25
CA GLY A 89 1.88 12.26 -7.81
C GLY A 89 1.37 11.93 -6.40
N TYR A 90 2.10 11.10 -5.63
CA TYR A 90 1.77 10.78 -4.25
C TYR A 90 2.98 10.86 -3.31
N ALA A 91 2.76 11.38 -2.10
CA ALA A 91 3.78 11.49 -1.06
C ALA A 91 3.76 10.25 -0.15
N GLY A 92 4.93 9.69 0.13
CA GLY A 92 5.07 8.48 0.95
C GLY A 92 5.10 7.17 0.17
N GLY A 93 5.13 6.06 0.91
CA GLY A 93 5.12 4.70 0.37
C GLY A 93 3.72 4.09 0.45
N ILE A 94 3.32 3.40 -0.61
CA ILE A 94 2.05 2.66 -0.71
C ILE A 94 2.34 1.18 -0.45
N HIS A 95 1.56 0.58 0.45
CA HIS A 95 1.73 -0.81 0.89
C HIS A 95 1.52 -1.81 -0.26
N LEU A 96 2.42 -2.78 -0.36
CA LEU A 96 2.31 -3.89 -1.32
C LEU A 96 1.49 -5.04 -0.72
N PRO A 97 0.50 -5.61 -1.44
CA PRO A 97 -0.29 -6.75 -0.96
C PRO A 97 0.54 -8.02 -0.68
#